data_AF-A0AAN7VT08-F1
#
_entry.id   AF-A0AAN7VT08-F1
#
_cell.length_a   1.000
_cell.length_b   1.000
_cell.length_c   1.000
_cell.angle_alpha   90.00
_cell.angle_beta   90.00
_cell.angle_gamma   90.00
#
_symmetry.space_group_name_H-M   'P 1'
#
loop_
_entity.id
_entity.type
_entity.pdbx_description
1 polymer ?
#
loop_
_entity_poly.entity_id
_entity_poly.type
_entity_poly.pdbx_seq_one_letter_code
_entity_poly.pdbx_strand_id
1 'polypeptide(L)'
;MEYYFETVLGYINLEKTTLNHFFDGMALLHRFEIKDGMATYQCRFVQSEIYKKNRGADRIVVTDFGTISVPDPCRTIFHRISSVFSLNKNLPDNTAISVYPFGDQVYAFAETGVIYRIDDNTLETKNKVNLGMSLGIVTHTSHPHITEDGSVYNLAFSFSTKGALYHVVHFPNDSKHGVNDRTMFERARVVATIPARWRLHPSYMHSFGITKNYFVIVEQPLTLAVPKGLSRFSIRYPHMP
;
A
#
# COMPACT_ATOMS: atom_id res chain seq x y z
N MET A 1 -28.69 -3.56 5.60
CA MET A 1 -28.01 -2.26 5.43
C MET A 1 -26.73 -2.57 4.70
N GLU A 2 -26.52 -1.96 3.55
CA GLU A 2 -25.35 -2.23 2.70
C GLU A 2 -24.50 -0.97 2.62
N TYR A 3 -23.19 -1.16 2.77
CA TYR A 3 -22.21 -0.09 2.67
C TYR A 3 -21.28 -0.39 1.52
N TYR A 4 -21.08 0.60 0.66
CA TYR A 4 -20.13 0.55 -0.45
C TYR A 4 -19.05 1.60 -0.20
N PHE A 5 -17.80 1.14 -0.11
CA PHE A 5 -16.63 1.99 0.03
C PHE A 5 -15.79 1.91 -1.23
N GLU A 6 -15.34 3.07 -1.69
CA GLU A 6 -14.41 3.18 -2.81
C GLU A 6 -13.37 4.23 -2.45
N THR A 7 -12.10 3.98 -2.76
CA THR A 7 -11.12 5.06 -2.84
C THR A 7 -10.96 5.43 -4.29
N VAL A 8 -11.13 6.71 -4.59
CA VAL A 8 -10.80 7.27 -5.90
C VAL A 8 -9.78 8.38 -5.69
N LEU A 9 -9.08 8.72 -6.76
CA LEU A 9 -8.19 9.86 -6.78
C LEU A 9 -9.03 11.15 -6.73
N GLY A 10 -8.89 11.90 -5.64
CA GLY A 10 -9.46 13.23 -5.52
C GLY A 10 -8.55 14.27 -6.16
N TYR A 11 -9.14 15.14 -6.97
CA TYR A 11 -8.46 16.31 -7.48
C TYR A 11 -8.46 17.42 -6.42
N ILE A 12 -7.26 17.91 -6.08
CA ILE A 12 -7.12 19.18 -5.37
C ILE A 12 -6.72 20.20 -6.43
N ASN A 13 -7.53 21.24 -6.64
CA ASN A 13 -7.13 22.35 -7.48
C ASN A 13 -6.02 23.11 -6.77
N LEU A 14 -4.78 22.82 -7.13
CA LEU A 14 -3.59 23.54 -6.67
C LEU A 14 -3.28 24.54 -7.77
N GLU A 15 -3.63 25.80 -7.59
CA GLU A 15 -3.73 26.84 -8.64
C GLU A 15 -2.48 27.02 -9.52
N LYS A 16 -1.33 26.44 -9.13
CA LYS A 16 -0.04 26.56 -9.82
C LYS A 16 0.62 25.22 -10.17
N THR A 17 -0.06 24.08 -10.09
CA THR A 17 0.55 22.78 -10.41
C THR A 17 -0.42 21.79 -11.04
N THR A 18 -0.08 21.31 -12.23
CA THR A 18 -0.79 20.22 -12.93
C THR A 18 -0.27 18.86 -12.47
N LEU A 19 -1.17 17.93 -12.17
CA LEU A 19 -0.83 16.52 -11.98
C LEU A 19 -0.48 15.91 -13.35
N ASN A 20 0.69 15.31 -13.46
CA ASN A 20 1.20 14.71 -14.71
C ASN A 20 0.85 13.22 -14.86
N HIS A 21 0.30 12.60 -13.81
CA HIS A 21 -0.14 11.21 -13.84
C HIS A 21 -1.42 11.02 -13.03
N PHE A 22 -2.30 10.13 -13.51
CA PHE A 22 -3.60 9.87 -12.90
C PHE A 22 -3.48 9.49 -11.42
N PHE A 23 -2.58 8.54 -11.09
CA PHE A 23 -2.33 8.06 -9.72
C PHE A 23 -1.73 9.08 -8.73
N ASP A 24 -1.47 10.33 -9.13
CA ASP A 24 -0.92 11.33 -8.21
C ASP A 24 -1.99 12.23 -7.57
N GLY A 25 -3.27 12.01 -7.91
CA GLY A 25 -4.38 12.58 -7.14
C GLY A 25 -4.31 12.15 -5.68
N MET A 26 -4.78 12.99 -4.78
CA MET A 26 -4.77 12.63 -3.35
C MET A 26 -5.95 11.72 -3.04
N ALA A 27 -5.72 10.67 -2.25
CA ALA A 27 -6.75 9.69 -1.90
C ALA A 27 -8.02 10.35 -1.34
N LEU A 28 -9.14 10.14 -2.03
CA LEU A 28 -10.47 10.55 -1.64
C LEU A 28 -11.34 9.32 -1.44
N LEU A 29 -11.83 9.14 -0.21
CA LEU A 29 -12.76 8.07 0.11
C LEU A 29 -14.16 8.49 -0.28
N HIS A 30 -14.89 7.57 -0.89
CA HIS A 30 -16.30 7.67 -1.21
C HIS A 30 -17.05 6.57 -0.46
N ARG A 31 -18.20 6.91 0.11
CA ARG A 31 -19.09 5.98 0.82
C ARG A 31 -20.51 6.20 0.35
N PHE A 32 -21.15 5.10 -0.05
CA PHE A 32 -22.57 5.04 -0.31
C PHE A 32 -23.20 4.10 0.71
N GLU A 33 -24.15 4.60 1.49
CA GLU A 33 -24.95 3.79 2.41
C GLU A 33 -26.35 3.63 1.84
N ILE A 34 -26.74 2.36 1.65
CA ILE A 34 -28.04 2.00 1.11
C ILE A 34 -28.87 1.35 2.21
N LYS A 35 -29.98 2.00 2.56
CA LYS A 35 -30.90 1.57 3.60
C LYS A 35 -32.34 1.89 3.18
N ASP A 36 -33.20 0.88 3.24
CA ASP A 36 -34.65 1.02 2.99
C ASP A 36 -34.98 1.72 1.65
N GLY A 37 -34.20 1.41 0.59
CA GLY A 37 -34.37 2.00 -0.75
C GLY A 37 -33.80 3.41 -0.91
N MET A 38 -33.19 3.99 0.12
CA MET A 38 -32.52 5.29 0.07
C MET A 38 -31.01 5.14 0.06
N ALA A 39 -30.33 6.02 -0.69
CA ALA A 39 -28.87 6.12 -0.73
C ALA A 39 -28.41 7.43 -0.09
N THR A 40 -27.46 7.37 0.84
CA THR A 40 -26.72 8.53 1.35
C THR A 40 -25.27 8.47 0.88
N TYR A 41 -24.71 9.63 0.55
CA TYR A 41 -23.35 9.77 0.04
C TYR A 41 -22.49 10.59 0.99
N GLN A 42 -21.26 10.14 1.21
CA GLN A 42 -20.22 10.87 1.91
C GLN A 42 -18.90 10.71 1.19
N CYS A 43 -18.06 11.75 1.22
CA CYS A 43 -16.66 11.63 0.82
C CYS A 43 -15.73 12.39 1.76
N ARG A 44 -14.48 11.93 1.85
CA ARG A 44 -13.46 12.57 2.70
C ARG A 44 -12.05 12.24 2.20
N PHE A 45 -11.20 13.26 2.11
CA PHE A 45 -9.78 13.04 1.80
C PHE A 45 -9.11 12.27 2.93
N VAL A 46 -8.30 11.27 2.57
CA VAL A 46 -7.43 10.58 3.51
C VAL A 46 -6.39 11.58 4.01
N GLN A 47 -6.28 11.73 5.33
CA GLN A 47 -5.35 12.64 5.98
C GLN A 47 -3.93 12.06 6.04
N SER A 48 -3.39 11.68 4.87
CA SER A 48 -2.01 11.21 4.70
C SER A 48 -1.00 12.35 4.91
N GLU A 49 0.26 12.01 5.18
CA GLU A 49 1.28 13.04 5.36
C GLU A 49 1.57 13.79 4.07
N ILE A 50 1.52 13.12 2.91
CA ILE A 50 1.60 13.76 1.60
C ILE A 50 0.42 14.72 1.34
N TYR A 51 -0.81 14.34 1.68
CA TYR A 51 -1.98 15.21 1.54
C TYR A 51 -1.83 16.47 2.40
N LYS A 52 -1.49 16.32 3.69
CA LYS A 52 -1.31 17.45 4.61
C LYS A 52 -0.24 18.42 4.13
N LYS A 53 0.90 17.92 3.64
CA LYS A 53 2.00 18.74 3.12
C LYS A 53 1.60 19.49 1.85
N ASN A 54 1.01 18.79 0.89
CA ASN A 54 0.57 19.39 -0.38
C ASN A 54 -0.54 20.42 -0.15
N ARG A 55 -1.49 20.12 0.74
CA ARG A 55 -2.57 21.04 1.10
C ARG A 55 -2.07 22.28 1.85
N GLY A 56 -1.13 22.10 2.79
CA GLY A 56 -0.55 23.22 3.54
C GLY A 56 0.33 24.13 2.68
N ALA A 57 0.90 23.62 1.59
CA ALA A 57 1.74 24.39 0.66
C ALA A 57 0.99 24.94 -0.55
N ASP A 58 -0.30 24.59 -0.71
CA ASP A 58 -1.14 24.88 -1.89
C ASP A 58 -0.48 24.54 -3.24
N ARG A 59 0.37 23.51 -3.23
CA ARG A 59 1.09 22.98 -4.39
C ARG A 59 1.62 21.58 -4.09
N ILE A 60 2.00 20.84 -5.13
CA ILE A 60 2.64 19.54 -4.95
C ILE A 60 4.08 19.80 -4.47
N VAL A 61 4.34 19.51 -3.20
CA VAL A 61 5.66 19.58 -2.56
C VAL A 61 6.26 18.20 -2.34
N VAL A 62 5.44 17.16 -2.35
CA VAL A 62 5.85 15.77 -2.28
C VAL A 62 5.23 15.02 -3.45
N THR A 63 6.09 14.40 -4.24
CA THR A 63 5.76 13.54 -5.37
C THR A 63 5.21 12.20 -4.95
N ASP A 64 4.26 11.67 -5.73
CA ASP A 64 3.88 10.26 -5.72
C ASP A 64 4.36 9.56 -7.01
N PHE A 65 3.69 8.48 -7.43
CA PHE A 65 4.04 7.58 -8.53
C PHE A 65 4.59 8.27 -9.82
N GLY A 66 3.92 9.31 -10.33
CA GLY A 66 4.18 9.85 -11.66
C GLY A 66 4.55 11.33 -11.77
N THR A 67 4.26 12.17 -10.78
CA THR A 67 4.33 13.64 -10.89
C THR A 67 5.55 14.19 -10.20
N ILE A 68 6.38 14.90 -10.96
CA ILE A 68 7.56 15.61 -10.47
C ILE A 68 7.11 16.89 -9.73
N SER A 69 7.44 16.99 -8.44
CA SER A 69 7.18 18.17 -7.61
C SER A 69 8.32 19.16 -7.82
N VAL A 70 8.22 20.01 -8.85
CA VAL A 70 9.21 21.03 -9.22
C VAL A 70 10.57 20.42 -9.63
N PRO A 71 11.30 20.97 -10.63
CA PRO A 71 12.63 20.49 -10.93
C PRO A 71 13.58 20.96 -9.81
N ASP A 72 13.70 20.16 -8.74
CA ASP A 72 14.89 20.23 -7.90
C ASP A 72 16.00 19.47 -8.65
N PRO A 73 17.06 20.16 -9.13
CA PRO A 73 18.16 19.52 -9.87
C PRO A 73 18.88 18.44 -9.05
N CYS A 74 18.59 18.31 -7.76
CA CYS A 74 19.14 17.28 -6.87
C CYS A 74 18.29 15.99 -6.78
N ARG A 75 17.06 15.92 -7.32
CA ARG A 75 16.14 14.76 -7.14
C ARG A 75 15.79 14.04 -8.45
N THR A 76 16.71 13.20 -8.91
CA THR A 76 16.60 12.35 -10.12
C THR A 76 15.65 11.16 -9.94
N ILE A 77 15.27 10.48 -11.03
CA ILE A 77 14.57 9.16 -11.04
C ILE A 77 15.22 8.15 -10.07
N PHE A 78 16.53 8.20 -9.90
CA PHE A 78 17.29 7.41 -8.94
C PHE A 78 16.83 7.61 -7.48
N HIS A 79 16.43 8.83 -7.11
CA HIS A 79 15.91 9.16 -5.79
C HIS A 79 14.52 8.54 -5.53
N ARG A 80 13.75 8.22 -6.58
CA ARG A 80 12.41 7.58 -6.50
C ARG A 80 12.51 6.09 -6.22
N ILE A 81 13.39 5.44 -6.98
CA ILE A 81 13.78 4.05 -6.77
C ILE A 81 14.36 3.95 -5.35
N SER A 82 15.34 4.81 -5.01
CA SER A 82 15.92 4.79 -3.67
C SER A 82 14.96 5.16 -2.55
N SER A 83 13.93 5.99 -2.74
CA SER A 83 12.93 6.28 -1.70
C SER A 83 11.99 5.10 -1.45
N VAL A 84 11.61 4.37 -2.50
CA VAL A 84 10.87 3.10 -2.36
C VAL A 84 11.71 2.08 -1.61
N PHE A 85 13.01 2.00 -1.90
CA PHE A 85 13.93 1.07 -1.22
C PHE A 85 14.48 1.57 0.13
N SER A 86 14.29 2.85 0.48
CA SER A 86 14.68 3.42 1.76
C SER A 86 13.55 3.27 2.76
N LEU A 87 13.55 2.13 3.48
CA LEU A 87 12.58 1.76 4.51
C LEU A 87 12.37 2.79 5.65
N ASN A 88 13.14 3.87 5.72
CA ASN A 88 13.41 4.55 6.99
C ASN A 88 13.08 6.04 7.13
N LYS A 89 12.31 6.70 6.23
CA LYS A 89 11.64 7.97 6.64
C LYS A 89 10.62 8.61 5.70
N ASN A 90 10.61 8.31 4.41
CA ASN A 90 9.75 9.02 3.44
C ASN A 90 9.08 8.06 2.44
N LEU A 91 8.46 6.99 2.94
CA LEU A 91 7.61 6.16 2.09
C LEU A 91 6.41 7.00 1.63
N PRO A 92 6.06 6.98 0.34
CA PRO A 92 4.80 7.54 -0.13
C PRO A 92 3.64 6.90 0.65
N ASP A 93 2.72 7.71 1.14
CA ASP A 93 1.61 7.27 1.99
C ASP A 93 0.23 7.69 1.45
N ASN A 94 0.18 8.07 0.17
CA ASN A 94 -1.07 8.26 -0.54
C ASN A 94 -1.74 6.91 -0.79
N THR A 95 -2.86 6.64 -0.14
CA THR A 95 -3.56 5.35 -0.19
C THR A 95 -4.75 5.39 -1.14
N ALA A 96 -4.48 5.79 -2.39
CA ALA A 96 -5.50 6.22 -3.34
C ALA A 96 -6.08 5.12 -4.26
N ILE A 97 -5.77 3.84 -4.01
CA ILE A 97 -6.06 2.76 -4.98
C ILE A 97 -7.25 1.91 -4.54
N SER A 98 -7.31 1.48 -3.29
CA SER A 98 -8.38 0.55 -2.86
C SER A 98 -8.69 0.66 -1.37
N VAL A 99 -9.81 0.04 -0.96
CA VAL A 99 -10.25 -0.11 0.42
C VAL A 99 -10.59 -1.56 0.67
N TYR A 100 -10.10 -2.15 1.76
CA TYR A 100 -10.42 -3.52 2.13
C TYR A 100 -10.66 -3.66 3.65
N PRO A 101 -11.56 -4.56 4.06
CA PRO A 101 -11.68 -4.95 5.45
C PRO A 101 -10.54 -5.89 5.86
N PHE A 102 -10.00 -5.64 7.04
CA PHE A 102 -9.05 -6.50 7.76
C PHE A 102 -9.64 -6.74 9.16
N GLY A 103 -10.29 -7.89 9.34
CA GLY A 103 -11.09 -8.15 10.53
C GLY A 103 -12.33 -7.23 10.59
N ASP A 104 -12.52 -6.56 11.72
CA ASP A 104 -13.61 -5.60 11.97
C ASP A 104 -13.26 -4.15 11.54
N GLN A 105 -12.11 -3.95 10.91
CA GLN A 105 -11.58 -2.63 10.58
C GLN A 105 -11.39 -2.46 9.09
N VAL A 106 -11.57 -1.23 8.60
CA VAL A 106 -11.42 -0.88 7.19
C VAL A 106 -10.12 -0.13 6.97
N TYR A 107 -9.41 -0.46 5.88
CA TYR A 107 -8.13 0.14 5.54
C TYR A 107 -8.11 0.63 4.11
N ALA A 108 -7.49 1.80 3.89
CA ALA A 108 -7.17 2.32 2.57
C ALA A 108 -5.75 1.90 2.16
N PHE A 109 -5.59 1.53 0.89
CA PHE A 109 -4.36 0.97 0.32
C PHE A 109 -3.87 1.75 -0.90
N ALA A 110 -2.58 1.65 -1.12
CA ALA A 110 -1.94 1.82 -2.42
C ALA A 110 -0.92 0.69 -2.61
N GLU A 111 0.07 0.89 -3.48
CA GLU A 111 1.17 -0.07 -3.71
C GLU A 111 2.44 0.34 -2.95
N THR A 112 2.27 0.76 -1.69
CA THR A 112 3.35 1.18 -0.80
C THR A 112 3.44 0.23 0.39
N GLY A 113 4.37 0.46 1.32
CA GLY A 113 4.43 -0.28 2.58
C GLY A 113 3.50 0.28 3.67
N VAL A 114 2.67 1.28 3.35
CA VAL A 114 1.84 2.03 4.31
C VAL A 114 0.37 1.90 3.96
N ILE A 115 -0.44 1.67 4.98
CA ILE A 115 -1.91 1.68 4.89
C ILE A 115 -2.49 2.58 6.00
N TYR A 116 -3.71 3.06 5.81
CA TYR A 116 -4.42 3.87 6.80
C TYR A 116 -5.71 3.20 7.23
N ARG A 117 -5.92 3.09 8.55
CA ARG A 117 -7.22 2.70 9.11
C ARG A 117 -8.22 3.84 8.88
N ILE A 118 -9.39 3.49 8.36
CA ILE A 118 -10.50 4.39 8.09
C ILE A 118 -11.65 4.05 9.03
N ASP A 119 -12.29 5.07 9.57
CA ASP A 119 -13.57 4.95 10.25
C ASP A 119 -14.68 4.79 9.21
N ASP A 120 -15.34 3.65 9.23
CA ASP A 120 -16.36 3.22 8.28
C ASP A 120 -17.67 4.02 8.37
N ASN A 121 -17.87 4.77 9.45
CA ASN A 121 -19.04 5.63 9.64
C ASN A 121 -18.76 7.08 9.23
N THR A 122 -17.58 7.61 9.58
CA THR A 122 -17.25 9.04 9.44
C THR A 122 -16.24 9.35 8.32
N LEU A 123 -15.65 8.31 7.73
CA LEU A 123 -14.50 8.37 6.81
C LEU A 123 -13.25 9.04 7.40
N GLU A 124 -13.19 9.17 8.73
CA GLU A 124 -12.02 9.71 9.41
C GLU A 124 -10.80 8.81 9.25
N THR A 125 -9.69 9.41 8.84
CA THR A 125 -8.39 8.74 8.87
C THR A 125 -7.94 8.60 10.33
N LYS A 126 -7.76 7.36 10.78
CA LYS A 126 -7.30 7.03 12.13
C LYS A 126 -5.79 6.75 12.09
N ASN A 127 -5.39 5.49 12.25
CA ASN A 127 -4.01 5.10 12.46
C ASN A 127 -3.29 4.78 11.14
N LYS A 128 -2.01 5.19 11.05
CA LYS A 128 -1.08 4.77 10.00
C LYS A 128 -0.44 3.44 10.40
N VAL A 129 -0.49 2.44 9.53
CA VAL A 129 0.18 1.14 9.73
C VAL A 129 1.31 1.03 8.71
N ASN A 130 2.52 0.72 9.19
CA ASN A 130 3.69 0.50 8.35
C ASN A 130 4.02 -1.01 8.30
N LEU A 131 3.60 -1.66 7.23
CA LEU A 131 3.81 -3.09 7.02
C LEU A 131 5.27 -3.42 6.67
N GLY A 132 6.02 -2.45 6.14
CA GLY A 132 7.42 -2.66 5.81
C GLY A 132 8.29 -2.89 7.05
N MET A 133 7.99 -2.18 8.14
CA MET A 133 8.69 -2.37 9.42
C MET A 133 8.38 -3.70 10.11
N SER A 134 7.13 -4.18 10.04
CA SER A 134 6.72 -5.41 10.72
C SER A 134 7.10 -6.68 9.96
N LEU A 135 7.06 -6.64 8.62
CA LEU A 135 7.23 -7.83 7.77
C LEU A 135 8.53 -7.83 6.96
N GLY A 136 9.32 -6.76 7.01
CA GLY A 136 10.52 -6.63 6.17
C GLY A 136 10.19 -6.59 4.68
N ILE A 137 9.08 -5.96 4.31
CA ILE A 137 8.65 -5.78 2.91
C ILE A 137 8.87 -4.33 2.48
N VAL A 138 9.06 -4.12 1.18
CA VAL A 138 9.24 -2.81 0.57
C VAL A 138 7.90 -2.25 0.11
N THR A 139 7.14 -3.07 -0.63
CA THR A 139 5.77 -2.75 -1.08
C THR A 139 4.90 -3.99 -1.02
N HIS A 140 3.59 -3.80 -1.15
CA HIS A 140 2.61 -4.87 -1.40
C HIS A 140 1.61 -4.41 -2.45
N THR A 141 0.88 -5.36 -3.03
CA THR A 141 -0.19 -5.02 -3.97
C THR A 141 -1.35 -4.33 -3.26
N SER A 142 -2.14 -3.57 -4.00
CA SER A 142 -3.36 -2.96 -3.49
C SER A 142 -4.59 -3.87 -3.59
N HIS A 143 -4.40 -5.14 -3.96
CA HIS A 143 -5.48 -6.11 -4.21
C HIS A 143 -5.28 -7.39 -3.40
N PRO A 144 -5.39 -7.31 -2.07
CA PRO A 144 -5.40 -8.50 -1.23
C PRO A 144 -6.60 -9.40 -1.53
N HIS A 145 -6.45 -10.69 -1.25
CA HIS A 145 -7.55 -11.66 -1.26
C HIS A 145 -8.01 -11.93 0.16
N ILE A 146 -9.32 -11.82 0.39
CA ILE A 146 -9.96 -12.18 1.66
C ILE A 146 -10.59 -13.56 1.49
N THR A 147 -10.24 -14.51 2.36
CA THR A 147 -10.78 -15.87 2.34
C THR A 147 -12.08 -15.98 3.15
N GLU A 148 -12.81 -17.09 3.03
CA GLU A 148 -14.10 -17.32 3.68
C GLU A 148 -14.04 -17.24 5.22
N ASP A 149 -12.90 -17.59 5.81
CA ASP A 149 -12.63 -17.46 7.25
C ASP A 149 -12.27 -16.01 7.65
N GLY A 150 -12.23 -15.09 6.68
CA GLY A 150 -11.87 -13.68 6.81
C GLY A 150 -10.36 -13.42 6.89
N SER A 151 -9.52 -14.44 6.79
CA SER A 151 -8.08 -14.27 6.68
C SER A 151 -7.74 -13.52 5.39
N VAL A 152 -6.63 -12.78 5.39
CA VAL A 152 -6.24 -11.97 4.24
C VAL A 152 -4.88 -12.43 3.71
N TYR A 153 -4.76 -12.53 2.40
CA TYR A 153 -3.51 -12.80 1.70
C TYR A 153 -3.14 -11.65 0.79
N ASN A 154 -1.87 -11.24 0.80
CA ASN A 154 -1.38 -10.22 -0.12
C ASN A 154 -0.01 -10.61 -0.70
N LEU A 155 0.27 -10.17 -1.91
CA LEU A 155 1.56 -10.29 -2.54
C LEU A 155 2.42 -9.07 -2.18
N ALA A 156 3.55 -9.32 -1.55
CA ALA A 156 4.52 -8.32 -1.15
C ALA A 156 5.85 -8.51 -1.86
N PHE A 157 6.68 -7.49 -1.79
CA PHE A 157 7.94 -7.42 -2.49
C PHE A 157 9.04 -6.96 -1.55
N SER A 158 10.22 -7.57 -1.61
CA SER A 158 11.39 -7.12 -0.87
C SER A 158 12.68 -7.32 -1.68
N PHE A 159 13.79 -6.82 -1.13
CA PHE A 159 15.12 -7.10 -1.64
C PHE A 159 16.00 -7.78 -0.60
N SER A 160 16.78 -8.74 -1.08
CA SER A 160 17.88 -9.34 -0.34
C SER A 160 19.20 -9.12 -1.08
N THR A 161 20.31 -9.51 -0.43
CA THR A 161 21.62 -9.58 -1.08
C THR A 161 21.65 -10.51 -2.30
N LYS A 162 20.71 -11.45 -2.38
CA LYS A 162 20.56 -12.38 -3.52
C LYS A 162 19.67 -11.85 -4.63
N GLY A 163 19.04 -10.69 -4.46
CA GLY A 163 18.13 -10.06 -5.43
C GLY A 163 16.72 -9.87 -4.91
N ALA A 164 15.83 -9.47 -5.83
CA ALA A 164 14.40 -9.28 -5.60
C ALA A 164 13.67 -10.57 -5.17
N LEU A 165 12.76 -10.44 -4.22
CA LEU A 165 11.92 -11.50 -3.69
C LEU A 165 10.45 -11.06 -3.69
N TYR A 166 9.56 -11.97 -4.09
CA TYR A 166 8.12 -11.84 -3.91
C TYR A 166 7.68 -12.71 -2.73
N HIS A 167 6.81 -12.19 -1.89
CA HIS A 167 6.33 -12.85 -0.69
C HIS A 167 4.81 -12.95 -0.71
N VAL A 168 4.27 -14.13 -0.42
CA VAL A 168 2.86 -14.22 -0.04
C VAL A 168 2.77 -14.01 1.46
N VAL A 169 2.10 -12.96 1.87
CA VAL A 169 1.87 -12.59 3.27
C VAL A 169 0.48 -13.04 3.67
N HIS A 170 0.37 -13.68 4.83
CA HIS A 170 -0.88 -14.10 5.44
C HIS A 170 -1.17 -13.25 6.70
N PHE A 171 -2.37 -12.71 6.76
CA PHE A 171 -2.93 -11.92 7.85
C PHE A 171 -4.09 -12.73 8.46
N PRO A 172 -3.88 -13.44 9.58
CA PRO A 172 -4.86 -14.38 10.10
C PRO A 172 -6.05 -13.68 10.76
N ASN A 173 -7.27 -14.12 10.43
CA ASN A 173 -8.50 -13.63 11.07
C ASN A 173 -8.91 -14.48 12.27
N ASP A 174 -8.15 -14.37 13.34
CA ASP A 174 -8.40 -15.10 14.58
C ASP A 174 -9.39 -14.35 15.49
N SER A 175 -10.57 -14.01 14.97
CA SER A 175 -11.69 -13.55 15.81
C SER A 175 -12.23 -14.67 16.73
N LYS A 176 -11.81 -15.92 16.49
CA LYS A 176 -12.19 -17.12 17.26
C LYS A 176 -11.23 -17.48 18.41
N HIS A 177 -10.05 -16.88 18.47
CA HIS A 177 -9.09 -17.13 19.55
C HIS A 177 -9.04 -15.90 20.47
N GLY A 178 -9.91 -15.91 21.47
CA GLY A 178 -9.84 -14.95 22.57
C GLY A 178 -8.43 -14.87 23.16
N VAL A 179 -8.09 -13.68 23.68
CA VAL A 179 -6.97 -13.45 24.60
C VAL A 179 -5.57 -13.48 23.95
N ASN A 180 -5.38 -12.77 22.84
CA ASN A 180 -4.08 -12.20 22.55
C ASN A 180 -4.30 -10.75 22.10
N ASP A 181 -3.82 -9.77 22.88
CA ASP A 181 -3.91 -8.32 22.63
C ASP A 181 -3.23 -7.87 21.32
N ARG A 182 -2.83 -8.81 20.46
CA ARG A 182 -2.15 -8.56 19.21
C ARG A 182 -3.15 -8.29 18.10
N THR A 183 -2.84 -7.34 17.24
CA THR A 183 -3.59 -7.05 16.02
C THR A 183 -3.34 -8.10 14.94
N MET A 184 -4.22 -8.17 13.93
CA MET A 184 -4.00 -9.01 12.73
C MET A 184 -2.64 -8.73 12.06
N PHE A 185 -2.18 -7.47 12.08
CA PHE A 185 -0.90 -7.06 11.49
C PHE A 185 0.32 -7.52 12.29
N GLU A 186 0.20 -7.62 13.62
CA GLU A 186 1.28 -8.15 14.47
C GLU A 186 1.42 -9.67 14.37
N ARG A 187 0.35 -10.36 13.95
CA ARG A 187 0.36 -11.80 13.66
C ARG A 187 0.65 -12.11 12.19
N ALA A 188 0.78 -11.10 11.35
CA ALA A 188 1.02 -11.28 9.93
C ALA A 188 2.35 -12.03 9.71
N ARG A 189 2.37 -12.95 8.75
CA ARG A 189 3.55 -13.77 8.47
C ARG A 189 3.70 -14.08 6.99
N VAL A 190 4.94 -14.23 6.54
CA VAL A 190 5.23 -14.71 5.19
C VAL A 190 5.00 -16.22 5.13
N VAL A 191 4.15 -16.68 4.21
CA VAL A 191 3.83 -18.10 4.02
C VAL A 191 4.48 -18.71 2.77
N ALA A 192 4.91 -17.88 1.83
CA ALA A 192 5.70 -18.29 0.67
C ALA A 192 6.66 -17.18 0.26
N THR A 193 7.83 -17.56 -0.27
CA THR A 193 8.81 -16.63 -0.84
C THR A 193 9.31 -17.18 -2.17
N ILE A 194 9.24 -16.35 -3.22
CA ILE A 194 9.60 -16.69 -4.59
C ILE A 194 10.68 -15.70 -5.06
N PRO A 195 11.85 -16.17 -5.53
CA PRO A 195 12.82 -15.26 -6.13
C PRO A 195 12.31 -14.74 -7.47
N ALA A 196 12.54 -13.45 -7.76
CA ALA A 196 12.27 -12.91 -9.08
C ALA A 196 13.11 -13.62 -10.15
N ARG A 197 12.54 -13.89 -11.33
CA ARG A 197 13.26 -14.49 -12.47
C ARG A 197 14.48 -13.65 -12.82
N TRP A 198 14.31 -12.33 -12.84
CA TRP A 198 15.37 -11.36 -13.06
C TRP A 198 15.64 -10.58 -11.78
N ARG A 199 16.68 -11.02 -11.05
CA ARG A 199 17.02 -10.52 -9.70
C ARG A 199 17.20 -9.00 -9.56
N LEU A 200 17.54 -8.31 -10.64
CA LEU A 200 17.71 -6.85 -10.71
C LEU A 200 16.65 -6.15 -11.60
N HIS A 201 15.72 -6.92 -12.17
CA HIS A 201 14.62 -6.44 -12.98
C HIS A 201 13.31 -7.12 -12.55
N PRO A 202 12.88 -6.97 -11.28
CA PRO A 202 11.62 -7.54 -10.82
C PRO A 202 10.45 -6.97 -11.61
N SER A 203 9.45 -7.82 -11.83
CA SER A 203 8.20 -7.46 -12.47
C SER A 203 7.34 -6.58 -11.56
N TYR A 204 6.70 -5.60 -12.17
CA TYR A 204 5.57 -4.91 -11.56
C TYR A 204 4.34 -5.82 -11.64
N MET A 205 3.76 -6.14 -10.48
CA MET A 205 2.56 -6.96 -10.38
C MET A 205 1.52 -6.19 -9.56
N HIS A 206 0.40 -5.88 -10.20
CA HIS A 206 -0.70 -5.16 -9.56
C HIS A 206 -1.56 -6.05 -8.66
N SER A 207 -1.62 -7.35 -8.94
CA SER A 207 -2.40 -8.33 -8.20
C SER A 207 -1.83 -9.74 -8.38
N PHE A 208 -2.42 -10.72 -7.71
CA PHE A 208 -2.08 -12.13 -7.81
C PHE A 208 -3.35 -12.99 -7.72
N GLY A 209 -3.26 -14.27 -8.04
CA GLY A 209 -4.36 -15.22 -7.91
C GLY A 209 -4.23 -16.08 -6.66
N ILE A 210 -5.37 -16.44 -6.06
CA ILE A 210 -5.46 -17.45 -5.01
C ILE A 210 -6.54 -18.48 -5.38
N THR A 211 -6.29 -19.73 -5.03
CA THR A 211 -7.27 -20.81 -5.02
C THR A 211 -7.19 -21.52 -3.67
N LYS A 212 -8.05 -22.51 -3.43
CA LYS A 212 -8.00 -23.33 -2.20
C LYS A 212 -6.61 -23.91 -1.90
N ASN A 213 -5.81 -24.22 -2.93
CA ASN A 213 -4.55 -24.95 -2.78
C ASN A 213 -3.33 -24.23 -3.37
N TYR A 214 -3.51 -23.14 -4.13
CA TYR A 214 -2.44 -22.51 -4.89
C TYR A 214 -2.48 -20.99 -4.80
N PHE A 215 -1.29 -20.40 -4.71
CA PHE A 215 -1.06 -19.01 -5.06
C PHE A 215 -0.52 -18.96 -6.50
N VAL A 216 -1.09 -18.10 -7.32
CA VAL A 216 -0.74 -17.94 -8.74
C VAL A 216 -0.15 -16.56 -8.92
N ILE A 217 1.14 -16.50 -9.26
CA ILE A 217 1.89 -15.27 -9.48
C ILE A 217 2.30 -15.22 -10.95
N VAL A 218 1.95 -14.13 -11.64
CA VAL A 218 2.27 -13.93 -13.06
C VAL A 218 3.33 -12.85 -13.18
N GLU A 219 4.59 -13.27 -13.38
CA GLU A 219 5.71 -12.35 -13.55
C GLU A 219 5.73 -11.78 -14.98
N GLN A 220 5.04 -10.65 -15.16
CA GLN A 220 4.86 -9.94 -16.44
C GLN A 220 6.14 -9.22 -16.89
N PRO A 221 6.30 -8.91 -18.19
CA PRO A 221 7.52 -8.31 -18.73
C PRO A 221 7.73 -6.82 -18.38
N LEU A 222 6.78 -6.16 -17.70
CA LEU A 222 6.98 -4.80 -17.20
C LEU A 222 7.86 -4.85 -15.95
N THR A 223 9.14 -4.52 -16.10
CA THR A 223 10.12 -4.65 -15.02
C THR A 223 10.65 -3.33 -14.51
N LEU A 224 10.97 -3.27 -13.21
CA LEU A 224 11.68 -2.15 -12.59
C LEU A 224 13.19 -2.40 -12.62
N ALA A 225 13.95 -1.55 -13.28
CA ALA A 225 15.40 -1.62 -13.25
C ALA A 225 15.93 -1.19 -11.87
N VAL A 226 16.54 -2.11 -11.13
CA VAL A 226 17.14 -1.81 -9.82
C VAL A 226 18.65 -1.61 -10.00
N PRO A 227 19.17 -0.38 -9.78
CA PRO A 227 20.58 -0.07 -9.98
C PRO A 227 21.48 -0.94 -9.11
N LYS A 228 22.61 -1.37 -9.68
CA LYS A 228 23.67 -2.08 -8.96
C LYS A 228 24.16 -1.20 -7.80
N GLY A 229 23.95 -1.63 -6.56
CA GLY A 229 24.33 -0.88 -5.34
C GLY A 229 23.21 -0.79 -4.30
N LEU A 230 21.95 -0.75 -4.72
CA LEU A 230 20.81 -0.76 -3.79
C LEU A 230 20.58 -2.13 -3.11
N SER A 231 21.09 -3.22 -3.70
CA SER A 231 21.09 -4.55 -3.08
C SER A 231 21.88 -4.66 -1.77
N ARG A 232 22.64 -3.61 -1.41
CA ARG A 232 23.38 -3.53 -0.14
C ARG A 232 22.52 -3.05 1.04
N PHE A 233 21.34 -2.48 0.80
CA PHE A 233 20.35 -2.22 1.85
C PHE A 233 19.62 -3.53 2.18
N SER A 234 20.38 -4.50 2.69
CA SER A 234 19.81 -5.74 3.22
C SER A 234 18.96 -5.38 4.43
N ILE A 235 17.71 -5.83 4.41
CA ILE A 235 16.87 -5.86 5.61
C ILE A 235 17.55 -6.86 6.55
N ARG A 236 18.17 -6.37 7.63
CA ARG A 236 18.53 -7.22 8.75
C ARG A 236 17.22 -7.58 9.44
N TYR A 237 16.78 -8.81 9.24
CA TYR A 237 15.70 -9.39 10.05
C TYR A 237 16.06 -9.17 11.52
N PRO A 238 15.24 -8.48 12.34
CA PRO A 238 15.28 -8.75 13.75
C PRO A 238 14.90 -10.23 13.86
N HIS A 239 15.80 -11.04 14.42
CA HIS A 239 15.50 -12.42 14.75
C HIS A 239 14.17 -12.44 15.52
N MET A 240 13.10 -12.95 14.90
CA MET A 240 11.94 -13.37 15.68
C MET A 240 12.33 -14.68 16.37
N PRO A 241 12.04 -14.82 17.67
CA PRO A 241 12.31 -16.04 18.44
C PRO A 241 11.52 -17.24 17.94
#